data_AF-A0A484APK2-F1
#
_entry.id   AF-A0A484APK2-F1
#
_cell.length_a   1.000
_cell.length_b   1.000
_cell.length_c   1.000
_cell.angle_alpha   90.00
_cell.angle_beta   90.00
_cell.angle_gamma   90.00
#
_symmetry.space_group_name_H-M   'P 1'
#
loop_
_entity.id
_entity.type
_entity.pdbx_description
1 polymer ?
#
loop_
_entity_poly.entity_id
_entity_poly.type
_entity_poly.pdbx_seq_one_letter_code
_entity_poly.pdbx_strand_id
1 'polypeptide(L)'
;NPFYRPRSNDTESNDELVNALVFYEFMINLAVRVVMRLLTPNESPTEWMTPQLHRNLLYNHFLMSVPLLCDLVVALGDVSEQNVKTLQNIFDAVMRIQPESFKRFKDGLSFYKDAFLSMQIQVENEGSKDVGGGSPLGPKVDTPYDDAVEFALDCAHTLRLLIKFCPALLSIYEQLKIVQSIANFYDLTIP
;
A
#
# COMPACT_ATOMS: atom_id res chain seq x y z
N ASN A 1 2.05 -11.52 -4.60
CA ASN A 1 0.88 -11.69 -3.71
C ASN A 1 0.09 -12.89 -4.22
N PRO A 2 -0.15 -13.96 -3.44
CA PRO A 2 -1.02 -15.05 -3.87
C PRO A 2 -2.42 -14.56 -4.27
N PHE A 3 -2.84 -13.39 -3.79
CA PHE A 3 -4.14 -12.78 -4.10
C PHE A 3 -4.21 -12.06 -5.45
N TYR A 4 -3.08 -11.83 -6.16
CA TYR A 4 -3.05 -11.26 -7.51
C TYR A 4 -2.79 -12.33 -8.60
N ARG A 5 -2.97 -13.62 -8.30
CA ARG A 5 -2.88 -14.65 -9.34
C ARG A 5 -4.16 -14.62 -10.19
N PRO A 6 -4.05 -14.49 -11.53
CA PRO A 6 -5.18 -14.79 -12.39
C PRO A 6 -5.67 -16.20 -12.05
N ARG A 7 -6.99 -16.41 -11.96
CA ARG A 7 -7.59 -17.75 -11.95
C ARG A 7 -7.38 -18.39 -13.32
N SER A 8 -6.15 -18.65 -13.71
CA SER A 8 -5.82 -19.34 -14.95
C SER A 8 -5.44 -20.77 -14.62
N ASN A 9 -6.43 -21.63 -14.89
CA ASN A 9 -6.41 -23.08 -14.97
C ASN A 9 -6.78 -23.82 -13.68
N ASP A 10 -7.94 -24.49 -13.72
CA ASP A 10 -8.46 -25.47 -12.76
C ASP A 10 -7.58 -26.75 -12.63
N THR A 11 -6.27 -26.63 -12.84
CA THR A 11 -5.28 -27.72 -12.79
C THR A 11 -4.26 -27.58 -11.65
N GLU A 12 -4.21 -26.48 -10.92
CA GLU A 12 -3.38 -26.40 -9.71
C GLU A 12 -3.99 -27.28 -8.61
N SER A 13 -3.19 -28.19 -8.05
CA SER A 13 -3.58 -28.96 -6.88
C SER A 13 -3.85 -27.99 -5.71
N ASN A 14 -4.91 -28.23 -4.95
CA ASN A 14 -5.21 -27.49 -3.73
C ASN A 14 -3.99 -27.42 -2.78
N ASP A 15 -3.12 -28.43 -2.82
CA ASP A 15 -1.89 -28.51 -2.03
C ASP A 15 -0.85 -27.44 -2.42
N GLU A 16 -0.75 -27.07 -3.70
CA GLU A 16 0.20 -26.04 -4.18
C GLU A 16 -0.20 -24.65 -3.68
N LEU A 17 -1.50 -24.35 -3.72
CA LEU A 17 -2.04 -23.09 -3.21
C LEU A 17 -1.88 -23.00 -1.69
N VAL A 18 -2.14 -24.09 -0.97
CA VAL A 18 -1.91 -24.16 0.49
C VAL A 18 -0.43 -23.94 0.80
N ASN A 19 0.49 -24.60 0.09
CA ASN A 19 1.93 -24.42 0.30
C ASN A 19 2.39 -22.99 0.00
N ALA A 20 1.85 -22.36 -1.05
CA ALA A 20 2.15 -20.98 -1.40
C ALA A 20 1.67 -20.00 -0.31
N LEU A 21 0.48 -20.22 0.26
CA LEU A 21 -0.05 -19.40 1.35
C LEU A 21 0.79 -19.55 2.63
N VAL A 22 1.17 -20.77 2.99
CA VAL A 22 2.04 -21.03 4.16
C VAL A 22 3.40 -20.35 3.98
N PHE A 23 4.00 -20.45 2.79
CA PHE A 23 5.27 -19.80 2.51
C PHE A 23 5.15 -18.26 2.54
N TYR A 24 4.06 -17.71 1.99
CA TYR A 24 3.80 -16.28 2.03
C TYR A 24 3.65 -15.76 3.46
N GLU A 25 2.89 -16.48 4.31
CA GLU A 25 2.74 -16.16 5.73
C GLU A 25 4.09 -16.21 6.46
N PHE A 26 4.93 -17.22 6.18
CA PHE A 26 6.27 -17.32 6.74
C PHE A 26 7.14 -16.11 6.36
N MET A 27 7.13 -15.72 5.08
CA MET A 27 7.92 -14.58 4.59
C MET A 27 7.45 -13.25 5.19
N ILE A 28 6.14 -13.02 5.28
CA ILE A 28 5.61 -11.83 5.96
C ILE A 28 6.03 -11.80 7.42
N ASN A 29 5.91 -12.93 8.13
CA ASN A 29 6.32 -13.00 9.53
C ASN A 29 7.80 -12.64 9.73
N LEU A 30 8.69 -13.07 8.83
CA LEU A 30 10.10 -12.67 8.85
C LEU A 30 10.27 -11.18 8.58
N ALA A 31 9.63 -10.64 7.55
CA ALA A 31 9.70 -9.22 7.20
C ALA A 31 9.24 -8.33 8.37
N VAL A 32 8.12 -8.68 9.00
CA VAL A 32 7.59 -7.95 10.17
C VAL A 32 8.55 -8.02 11.35
N ARG A 33 9.17 -9.17 11.62
CA ARG A 33 10.18 -9.28 12.68
C ARG A 33 11.38 -8.38 12.42
N VAL A 34 11.84 -8.31 11.18
CA VAL A 34 12.92 -7.40 10.78
C VAL A 34 12.50 -5.95 11.01
N VAL A 35 11.30 -5.55 10.60
CA VAL A 35 10.77 -4.19 10.82
C VAL A 35 10.67 -3.87 12.31
N MET A 36 10.10 -4.78 13.11
CA MET A 36 9.99 -4.59 14.57
C MET A 36 11.36 -4.45 15.23
N ARG A 37 12.35 -5.22 14.77
CA ARG A 37 13.72 -5.12 15.24
C ARG A 37 14.34 -3.78 14.88
N LEU A 38 14.18 -3.35 13.62
CA LEU A 38 14.60 -2.02 13.17
C LEU A 38 13.96 -0.90 13.99
N LEU A 39 12.74 -1.06 14.50
CA LEU A 39 12.06 -0.06 15.32
C LEU A 39 12.42 -0.12 16.82
N THR A 40 13.28 -1.05 17.23
CA THR A 40 13.66 -1.27 18.63
C THR A 40 15.08 -0.75 18.90
N PRO A 41 15.25 0.46 19.50
CA PRO A 41 16.57 1.02 19.77
C PRO A 41 17.34 0.35 20.91
N ASN A 42 16.64 -0.40 21.78
CA ASN A 42 17.21 -1.06 22.94
C ASN A 42 16.69 -2.50 22.95
N GLU A 43 17.47 -3.41 22.38
CA GLU A 43 17.15 -4.84 22.33
C GLU A 43 17.56 -5.52 23.63
N SER A 44 18.63 -5.04 24.27
CA SER A 44 19.12 -5.55 25.54
C SER A 44 20.00 -4.50 26.27
N PRO A 45 20.35 -4.71 27.55
CA PRO A 45 21.22 -3.79 28.28
C PRO A 45 22.60 -3.56 27.63
N THR A 46 23.08 -4.52 26.83
CA THR A 46 24.36 -4.41 26.11
C THR A 46 24.18 -3.95 24.67
N GLU A 47 23.06 -4.30 24.03
CA GLU A 47 22.74 -3.97 22.64
C GLU A 47 21.68 -2.87 22.57
N TRP A 48 22.15 -1.63 22.56
CA TRP A 48 21.31 -0.46 22.46
C TRP A 48 22.00 0.65 21.66
N MET A 49 21.18 1.57 21.15
CA MET A 49 21.63 2.76 20.45
C MET A 49 20.92 4.00 20.94
N THR A 50 21.58 5.16 20.83
CA THR A 50 20.95 6.43 21.19
C THR A 50 19.81 6.75 20.22
N PRO A 51 18.75 7.44 20.65
CA PRO A 51 17.63 7.80 19.77
C PRO A 51 18.06 8.58 18.53
N GLN A 52 19.08 9.44 18.66
CA GLN A 52 19.62 10.24 17.56
C GLN A 52 20.29 9.36 16.50
N LEU A 53 21.12 8.41 16.92
CA LEU A 53 21.78 7.46 16.02
C LEU A 53 20.74 6.55 15.34
N HIS A 54 19.77 6.06 16.12
CA HIS A 54 18.69 5.20 15.63
C HIS A 54 17.89 5.86 14.51
N ARG A 55 17.43 7.10 14.74
CA ARG A 55 16.71 7.88 13.74
C ARG A 55 17.54 8.11 12.48
N ASN A 56 18.80 8.50 12.64
CA ASN A 56 19.69 8.72 11.50
C ASN A 56 19.88 7.42 10.68
N LEU A 57 20.07 6.28 11.35
CA LEU A 57 20.21 4.99 10.69
C LEU A 57 18.96 4.65 9.86
N LEU A 58 17.78 4.76 10.45
CA LEU A 58 16.53 4.36 9.79
C LEU A 58 16.21 5.21 8.56
N TYR A 59 16.46 6.51 8.64
CA TYR A 59 15.90 7.45 7.68
C TYR A 59 16.91 8.09 6.72
N ASN A 60 18.19 8.12 7.06
CA ASN A 60 19.22 8.56 6.11
C ASN A 60 19.69 7.40 5.21
N HIS A 61 19.38 6.15 5.60
CA HIS A 61 19.68 4.96 4.82
C HIS A 61 18.42 4.27 4.28
N PHE A 62 17.27 4.93 4.31
CA PHE A 62 16.00 4.46 3.72
C PHE A 62 15.54 3.08 4.24
N LEU A 63 15.93 2.69 5.45
CA LEU A 63 15.48 1.45 6.09
C LEU A 63 14.00 1.54 6.51
N MET A 64 13.52 2.76 6.77
CA MET A 64 12.10 3.05 6.95
C MET A 64 11.68 4.19 6.01
N SER A 65 10.67 3.92 5.19
CA SER A 65 10.15 4.86 4.19
C SER A 65 8.62 4.81 4.16
N VAL A 66 7.99 5.85 3.59
CA VAL A 66 6.52 5.88 3.41
C VAL A 66 6.05 4.74 2.50
N PRO A 67 6.68 4.46 1.33
CA PRO A 67 6.32 3.31 0.50
C PRO A 67 6.37 1.98 1.26
N LEU A 68 7.42 1.72 2.05
CA LEU A 68 7.50 0.50 2.86
C LEU A 68 6.33 0.38 3.85
N LEU A 69 5.92 1.49 4.46
CA LEU A 69 4.77 1.50 5.37
C LEU A 69 3.44 1.25 4.65
N CYS A 70 3.29 1.78 3.43
CA CYS A 70 2.16 1.45 2.55
C CYS A 70 2.14 -0.06 2.23
N ASP A 71 3.29 -0.63 1.83
CA ASP A 71 3.39 -2.05 1.50
C ASP A 71 3.07 -2.93 2.70
N LEU A 72 3.54 -2.56 3.90
CA LEU A 72 3.29 -3.28 5.13
C LEU A 72 1.80 -3.29 5.51
N VAL A 73 1.09 -2.17 5.37
CA VAL A 73 -0.35 -2.15 5.69
C VAL A 73 -1.14 -3.02 4.74
N VAL A 74 -0.79 -3.04 3.45
CA VAL A 74 -1.47 -3.91 2.46
C VAL A 74 -1.13 -5.38 2.69
N ALA A 75 0.14 -5.70 2.95
CA ALA A 75 0.59 -7.08 3.14
C ALA A 75 0.00 -7.75 4.39
N LEU A 76 -0.09 -7.01 5.50
CA LEU A 76 -0.69 -7.51 6.75
C LEU A 76 -2.21 -7.38 6.75
N GLY A 77 -2.74 -6.31 6.15
CA GLY A 77 -4.15 -5.99 6.12
C GLY A 77 -4.76 -5.80 7.52
N ASP A 78 -6.10 -5.75 7.55
CA ASP A 78 -6.89 -5.62 8.78
C ASP A 78 -7.78 -6.82 9.07
N VAL A 79 -7.42 -7.99 8.54
CA VAL A 79 -8.22 -9.24 8.63
C VAL A 79 -8.19 -9.86 10.02
N SER A 80 -7.06 -9.75 10.73
CA SER A 80 -6.90 -10.28 12.10
C SER A 80 -6.60 -9.16 13.10
N GLU A 81 -7.11 -9.30 14.32
CA GLU A 81 -6.82 -8.35 15.41
C GLU A 81 -5.32 -8.28 15.72
N GLN A 82 -4.59 -9.39 15.53
CA GLN A 82 -3.16 -9.43 15.76
C GLN A 82 -2.39 -8.59 14.74
N ASN A 83 -2.78 -8.64 13.46
CA ASN A 83 -2.18 -7.81 12.41
C ASN A 83 -2.46 -6.33 12.69
N VAL A 84 -3.70 -6.01 13.09
CA VAL A 84 -4.10 -4.65 13.47
C VAL A 84 -3.22 -4.10 14.60
N LYS A 85 -3.07 -4.86 15.69
CA LYS A 85 -2.20 -4.45 16.82
C LYS A 85 -0.74 -4.30 16.41
N THR A 86 -0.25 -5.20 15.56
CA THR A 86 1.14 -5.17 15.08
C THR A 86 1.39 -3.92 14.24
N LEU A 87 0.49 -3.60 13.31
CA LEU A 87 0.56 -2.38 12.51
C LEU A 87 0.47 -1.12 13.39
N GLN A 88 -0.44 -1.07 14.36
CA GLN A 88 -0.53 0.05 15.30
C GLN A 88 0.80 0.28 16.03
N ASN A 89 1.42 -0.78 16.57
CA ASN A 89 2.71 -0.68 17.24
C ASN A 89 3.83 -0.17 16.31
N ILE A 90 3.81 -0.60 15.04
CA ILE A 90 4.76 -0.14 14.01
C ILE A 90 4.58 1.37 13.77
N PHE A 91 3.36 1.83 13.50
CA PHE A 91 3.08 3.24 13.23
C PHE A 91 3.38 4.12 14.44
N ASP A 92 3.02 3.69 15.64
CA ASP A 92 3.33 4.42 16.88
C ASP A 92 4.84 4.55 17.09
N ALA A 93 5.60 3.48 16.85
CA ALA A 93 7.06 3.51 16.96
C ALA A 93 7.69 4.45 15.92
N VAL A 94 7.24 4.38 14.66
CA VAL A 94 7.69 5.27 13.56
C VAL A 94 7.46 6.73 13.91
N MET A 95 6.25 7.08 14.36
CA MET A 95 5.88 8.45 14.71
C MET A 95 6.68 8.97 15.90
N ARG A 96 7.00 8.10 16.86
CA ARG A 96 7.86 8.42 18.00
C ARG A 96 9.32 8.64 17.59
N ILE A 97 9.87 7.82 16.69
CA ILE A 97 11.28 7.90 16.29
C ILE A 97 11.54 9.11 15.38
N GLN A 98 10.62 9.39 14.44
CA GLN A 98 10.72 10.57 13.59
C GLN A 98 9.38 11.30 13.50
N PRO A 99 9.13 12.29 14.37
CA PRO A 99 7.94 13.13 14.30
C PRO A 99 7.83 13.90 12.98
N GLU A 100 8.98 14.26 12.38
CA GLU A 100 9.06 14.90 11.06
C GLU A 100 8.61 14.00 9.91
N SER A 101 8.40 12.70 10.16
CA SER A 101 7.89 11.76 9.14
C SER A 101 6.54 12.21 8.59
N PHE A 102 5.72 12.93 9.35
CA PHE A 102 4.48 13.55 8.88
C PHE A 102 4.66 14.41 7.61
N LYS A 103 5.76 15.16 7.52
CA LYS A 103 6.06 15.96 6.33
C LYS A 103 6.35 15.05 5.13
N ARG A 104 7.09 13.96 5.34
CA ARG A 104 7.39 12.96 4.30
C ARG A 104 6.15 12.17 3.89
N PHE A 105 5.22 11.93 4.81
CA PHE A 105 3.91 11.37 4.49
C PHE A 105 3.14 12.30 3.56
N LYS A 106 3.18 13.62 3.73
CA LYS A 106 2.55 14.54 2.79
C LYS A 106 3.10 14.40 1.36
N ASP A 107 4.42 14.36 1.22
CA ASP A 107 5.08 14.21 -0.09
C ASP A 107 4.81 12.82 -0.69
N GLY A 108 4.78 11.77 0.14
CA GLY A 108 4.43 10.42 -0.31
C GLY A 108 2.95 10.27 -0.68
N LEU A 109 2.05 10.97 0.03
CA LEU A 109 0.62 10.89 -0.20
C LEU A 109 0.15 11.73 -1.40
N SER A 110 0.90 12.76 -1.81
CA SER A 110 0.57 13.52 -3.03
C SER A 110 0.62 12.64 -4.28
N PHE A 111 1.43 11.58 -4.27
CA PHE A 111 1.45 10.57 -5.33
C PHE A 111 0.06 10.01 -5.62
N TYR A 112 -0.74 9.69 -4.60
CA TYR A 112 -2.06 9.09 -4.82
C TYR A 112 -3.02 10.04 -5.54
N LYS A 113 -2.95 11.34 -5.25
CA LYS A 113 -3.73 12.35 -5.98
C LYS A 113 -3.36 12.35 -7.46
N ASP A 114 -2.06 12.35 -7.76
CA ASP A 114 -1.57 12.35 -9.14
C ASP A 114 -1.87 11.03 -9.85
N ALA A 115 -1.92 9.91 -9.10
CA ALA A 115 -2.32 8.60 -9.60
C ALA A 115 -3.79 8.57 -10.02
N PHE A 116 -4.72 9.04 -9.17
CA PHE A 116 -6.15 9.12 -9.54
C PHE A 116 -6.40 10.01 -10.75
N LEU A 117 -5.70 11.14 -10.85
CA LEU A 117 -5.79 12.01 -12.03
C LEU A 117 -5.24 11.32 -13.30
N SER A 118 -4.11 10.62 -13.17
CA SER A 118 -3.50 9.90 -14.30
C SER A 118 -4.41 8.77 -14.80
N MET A 119 -5.03 8.02 -13.89
CA MET A 119 -6.02 6.99 -14.24
C MET A 119 -7.24 7.59 -14.93
N GLN A 120 -7.75 8.73 -14.46
CA GLN A 120 -8.85 9.43 -15.12
C GLN A 120 -8.48 9.83 -16.56
N ILE A 121 -7.30 10.46 -16.74
CA ILE A 121 -6.82 10.88 -18.08
C ILE A 121 -6.66 9.67 -19.00
N GLN A 122 -6.15 8.56 -18.49
CA GLN A 122 -5.99 7.33 -19.27
C GLN A 122 -7.34 6.81 -19.74
N VAL A 123 -8.32 6.69 -18.83
CA VAL A 123 -9.69 6.25 -19.13
C VAL A 123 -10.37 7.20 -20.13
N GLU A 124 -10.20 8.51 -19.99
CA GLU A 124 -10.75 9.50 -20.92
C GLU A 124 -10.12 9.39 -22.32
N ASN A 125 -8.79 9.26 -22.42
CA ASN A 125 -8.07 9.18 -23.69
C ASN A 125 -8.29 7.85 -24.44
N GLU A 126 -8.41 6.75 -23.71
CA GLU A 126 -8.67 5.43 -24.31
C GLU A 126 -10.17 5.19 -24.54
N GLY A 127 -11.05 5.89 -23.81
CA GLY A 127 -12.50 5.90 -23.99
C GLY A 127 -13.03 6.88 -25.03
N SER A 128 -12.26 7.90 -25.40
CA SER A 128 -12.60 8.83 -26.49
C SER A 128 -12.26 8.22 -27.86
N LYS A 129 -13.18 7.38 -28.33
CA LYS A 129 -13.46 6.96 -29.72
C LYS A 129 -12.39 7.30 -30.79
N ASP A 130 -11.88 6.22 -31.41
CA ASP A 130 -11.31 6.11 -32.77
C ASP A 130 -9.80 5.76 -32.92
N VAL A 131 -9.11 5.34 -31.86
CA VAL A 131 -7.73 4.77 -31.98
C VAL A 131 -7.55 3.41 -31.28
N GLY A 132 -8.50 2.99 -30.44
CA GLY A 132 -8.38 1.77 -29.64
C GLY A 132 -9.59 0.84 -29.70
N GLY A 133 -10.43 0.98 -30.73
CA GLY A 133 -11.48 0.00 -31.05
C GLY A 133 -10.84 -1.29 -31.55
N GLY A 134 -10.12 -1.99 -30.68
CA GLY A 134 -9.84 -3.39 -30.88
C GLY A 134 -11.15 -4.06 -31.21
N SER A 135 -11.15 -4.81 -32.32
CA SER A 135 -12.15 -5.84 -32.65
C SER A 135 -12.65 -6.53 -31.36
N PRO A 136 -13.88 -7.07 -31.27
CA PRO A 136 -14.31 -7.81 -30.08
C PRO A 136 -13.36 -9.00 -29.86
N LEU A 137 -12.28 -8.77 -29.13
CA LEU A 137 -11.13 -9.66 -29.01
C LEU A 137 -11.42 -10.60 -27.86
N GLY A 138 -12.39 -11.50 -28.08
CA GLY A 138 -12.69 -12.61 -27.18
C GLY A 138 -13.09 -12.23 -25.74
N PRO A 139 -13.62 -13.17 -24.96
CA PRO A 139 -14.11 -12.91 -23.60
C PRO A 139 -13.00 -12.78 -22.52
N LYS A 140 -11.72 -12.57 -22.91
CA LYS A 140 -10.55 -12.72 -22.01
C LYS A 140 -9.34 -11.83 -22.36
N VAL A 141 -9.54 -10.65 -22.94
CA VAL A 141 -8.42 -9.70 -23.12
C VAL A 141 -8.63 -8.56 -22.14
N ASP A 142 -7.71 -8.47 -21.17
CA ASP A 142 -7.65 -7.38 -20.19
C ASP A 142 -7.67 -6.05 -20.95
N THR A 143 -8.61 -5.20 -20.60
CA THR A 143 -8.74 -3.87 -21.16
C THR A 143 -7.93 -2.89 -20.31
N PRO A 144 -7.49 -1.76 -20.88
CA PRO A 144 -6.85 -0.70 -20.08
C PRO A 144 -7.73 -0.20 -18.90
N TYR A 145 -9.04 -0.42 -18.97
CA TYR A 145 -9.97 -0.16 -17.86
C TYR A 145 -9.77 -1.14 -16.69
N ASP A 146 -9.45 -2.40 -16.95
CA ASP A 146 -9.21 -3.40 -15.92
C ASP A 146 -7.99 -3.02 -15.08
N ASP A 147 -6.89 -2.62 -15.75
CA ASP A 147 -5.67 -2.13 -15.09
C ASP A 147 -5.94 -0.85 -14.26
N ALA A 148 -6.71 0.10 -14.81
CA ALA A 148 -7.06 1.32 -14.11
C ALA A 148 -7.93 1.05 -12.87
N VAL A 149 -8.85 0.08 -12.95
CA VAL A 149 -9.70 -0.33 -11.82
C VAL A 149 -8.90 -1.05 -10.74
N GLU A 150 -8.01 -1.98 -11.11
CA GLU A 150 -7.13 -2.67 -10.16
C GLU A 150 -6.21 -1.69 -9.44
N PHE A 151 -5.61 -0.74 -10.17
CA PHE A 151 -4.74 0.25 -9.57
C PHE A 151 -5.52 1.25 -8.69
N ALA A 152 -6.73 1.64 -9.09
CA ALA A 152 -7.60 2.47 -8.26
C ALA A 152 -7.99 1.74 -6.96
N LEU A 153 -8.29 0.44 -7.04
CA LEU A 153 -8.59 -0.39 -5.87
C LEU A 153 -7.39 -0.48 -4.92
N ASP A 154 -6.19 -0.75 -5.44
CA ASP A 154 -4.96 -0.83 -4.63
C ASP A 154 -4.68 0.51 -3.93
N CYS A 155 -4.80 1.63 -4.66
CA CYS A 155 -4.67 2.97 -4.10
C CYS A 155 -5.71 3.24 -3.00
N ALA A 156 -6.99 3.03 -3.28
CA ALA A 156 -8.07 3.28 -2.34
C ALA A 156 -7.96 2.40 -1.08
N HIS A 157 -7.60 1.12 -1.26
CA HIS A 157 -7.42 0.18 -0.17
C HIS A 157 -6.24 0.59 0.73
N THR A 158 -5.11 0.93 0.12
CA THR A 158 -3.93 1.41 0.86
C THR A 158 -4.25 2.67 1.66
N LEU A 159 -4.88 3.66 1.03
CA LEU A 159 -5.30 4.91 1.67
C LEU A 159 -6.26 4.67 2.85
N ARG A 160 -7.25 3.78 2.68
CA ARG A 160 -8.16 3.37 3.76
C ARG A 160 -7.39 2.82 4.97
N LEU A 161 -6.45 1.90 4.73
CA LEU A 161 -5.68 1.28 5.80
C LEU A 161 -4.75 2.29 6.50
N LEU A 162 -4.09 3.18 5.73
CA LEU A 162 -3.23 4.21 6.29
C LEU A 162 -3.98 5.14 7.25
N ILE A 163 -5.19 5.60 6.90
CA ILE A 163 -6.01 6.41 7.82
C ILE A 163 -6.38 5.61 9.07
N LYS A 164 -6.73 4.33 8.92
CA LYS A 164 -7.10 3.45 10.04
C LYS A 164 -5.96 3.29 11.05
N PHE A 165 -4.73 3.13 10.58
CA PHE A 165 -3.56 2.91 11.44
C PHE A 165 -2.86 4.20 11.86
N CYS A 166 -3.04 5.30 11.12
CA CYS A 166 -2.50 6.61 11.47
C CYS A 166 -3.55 7.70 11.23
N PRO A 167 -4.53 7.88 12.14
CA PRO A 167 -5.62 8.85 11.96
C PRO A 167 -5.14 10.30 11.83
N ALA A 168 -3.98 10.62 12.37
CA ALA A 168 -3.37 11.94 12.25
C ALA A 168 -3.05 12.34 10.79
N LEU A 169 -2.96 11.37 9.88
CA LEU A 169 -2.83 11.63 8.43
C LEU A 169 -4.09 12.25 7.83
N LEU A 170 -5.25 12.20 8.49
CA LEU A 170 -6.50 12.76 7.97
C LEU A 170 -6.36 14.25 7.57
N SER A 171 -5.68 15.04 8.41
CA SER A 171 -5.40 16.45 8.12
C SER A 171 -4.59 16.67 6.84
N ILE A 172 -3.70 15.72 6.50
CA ILE A 172 -2.91 15.75 5.26
C ILE A 172 -3.79 15.39 4.07
N TYR A 173 -4.69 14.41 4.21
CA TYR A 173 -5.61 13.99 3.16
C TYR A 173 -6.54 15.13 2.75
N GLU A 174 -7.07 15.87 3.72
CA GLU A 174 -7.89 17.06 3.50
C GLU A 174 -7.10 18.15 2.77
N GLN A 175 -5.88 18.46 3.23
CA GLN A 175 -5.00 19.44 2.58
C GLN A 175 -4.68 19.09 1.12
N LEU A 176 -4.45 17.80 0.85
CA LEU A 176 -4.15 17.29 -0.49
C LEU A 176 -5.41 17.10 -1.35
N LYS A 177 -6.60 17.26 -0.77
CA LYS A 177 -7.90 17.03 -1.42
C LYS A 177 -8.03 15.62 -2.00
N ILE A 178 -7.45 14.61 -1.34
CA ILE A 178 -7.47 13.21 -1.81
C ILE A 178 -8.90 12.70 -1.96
N VAL A 179 -9.77 13.00 -0.99
CA VAL A 179 -11.19 12.60 -1.03
C VAL A 179 -11.90 13.15 -2.27
N GLN A 180 -11.66 14.43 -2.60
CA GLN A 180 -12.23 15.03 -3.81
C GLN A 180 -11.68 14.38 -5.08
N SER A 181 -10.40 14.01 -5.10
CA SER A 181 -9.79 13.33 -6.23
C SER A 181 -10.42 11.96 -6.46
N ILE A 182 -10.68 11.20 -5.39
CA ILE A 182 -11.36 9.90 -5.46
C ILE A 182 -12.81 10.06 -5.93
N ALA A 183 -13.53 11.04 -5.38
CA ALA A 183 -14.91 11.32 -5.77
C ALA A 183 -15.00 11.73 -7.25
N ASN A 184 -14.14 12.63 -7.71
CA ASN A 184 -14.08 13.01 -9.13
C ASN A 184 -13.74 11.83 -10.03
N PHE A 185 -12.80 10.98 -9.62
CA PHE A 185 -12.50 9.75 -10.36
C PHE A 185 -13.77 8.89 -10.46
N TYR A 186 -14.42 8.59 -9.34
CA TYR A 186 -15.66 7.81 -9.30
C TYR A 186 -16.75 8.39 -10.23
N ASP A 187 -17.06 9.69 -10.10
CA ASP A 187 -18.13 10.35 -10.86
C ASP A 187 -17.85 10.42 -12.38
N LEU A 188 -16.58 10.42 -12.79
CA LEU A 188 -16.18 10.63 -14.18
C LEU A 188 -15.80 9.32 -14.89
N THR A 189 -15.41 8.27 -14.17
CA THR A 189 -14.98 6.99 -14.77
C THR A 189 -15.91 5.82 -14.48
N ILE A 190 -16.72 5.86 -13.42
CA ILE A 190 -17.66 4.78 -13.06
C ILE A 190 -19.09 5.23 -13.41
N PRO A 191 -19.76 4.59 -14.39
CA PRO A 191 -21.08 4.99 -14.88
C PRO A 191 -22.25 4.71 -13.93
#